data_AF-A0A8H7RUM7-F1
#
_entry.id   AF-A0A8H7RUM7-F1
#
_cell.length_a   1.000
_cell.length_b   1.000
_cell.length_c   1.000
_cell.angle_alpha   90.00
_cell.angle_beta   90.00
_cell.angle_gamma   90.00
#
_symmetry.space_group_name_H-M   'P 1'
#
loop_
_entity.id
_entity.type
_entity.pdbx_description
1 polymer ?
#
loop_
_entity_poly.entity_id
_entity_poly.type
_entity_poly.pdbx_seq_one_letter_code
_entity_poly.pdbx_strand_id
1 'polypeptide(L)'
;LPRKSTAVDAGTNTEQEDSSETPLGAMLSSMADVEDHNGHRGGWDDTEEDFELEFTGIGTRNGNKTNSNNSTQTELGAIQKYLKEVQNHVAAQRYPDNYKQGTFWIYPKDPYFALYKNLDPSVSYIPRIFFWNPKILIKDYNKKLNCPTYKKYLMKLKGYGNRCRRVVDITDSFYILSARYKCEGEQCGASFMANDKKIIQQLPKFLQCQYPAYLTQCGGLLKVVGDMLRPLIQNSVGPKRFHKLLVELHTLKHSRSEFQYLNSAAFLKENPTIKMMLKPNKNMLPFSAFNNAKGYAGYVPSA
;
A
#
# COMPACT_ATOMS: atom_id res chain seq x y z
N LEU A 1 -62.34 32.49 -25.77
CA LEU A 1 -63.09 31.54 -26.62
C LEU A 1 -62.09 30.70 -27.41
N PRO A 2 -62.20 29.36 -27.41
CA PRO A 2 -61.09 28.44 -27.66
C PRO A 2 -61.12 27.83 -29.08
N ARG A 3 -59.96 27.38 -29.58
CA ARG A 3 -59.82 26.40 -30.68
C ARG A 3 -58.68 25.46 -30.30
N LYS A 4 -59.04 24.26 -29.84
CA LYS A 4 -59.17 22.99 -30.59
C LYS A 4 -57.84 22.22 -30.66
N SER A 5 -57.76 21.28 -29.72
CA SER A 5 -57.28 19.90 -29.84
C SER A 5 -57.07 19.39 -31.27
N THR A 6 -55.88 18.83 -31.50
CA THR A 6 -55.68 17.60 -32.28
C THR A 6 -54.60 16.77 -31.59
N ALA A 7 -54.99 15.55 -31.21
CA ALA A 7 -54.13 14.49 -30.73
C ALA A 7 -53.39 13.82 -31.90
N VAL A 8 -52.15 13.38 -31.66
CA VAL A 8 -51.48 12.33 -32.44
C VAL A 8 -50.80 11.39 -31.46
N ASP A 9 -51.11 10.11 -31.61
CA ASP A 9 -50.69 8.97 -30.81
C ASP A 9 -49.27 8.47 -31.12
N ALA A 10 -48.72 7.83 -30.08
CA ALA A 10 -47.87 6.64 -30.06
C ALA A 10 -46.52 6.61 -30.78
N GLY A 11 -45.48 6.51 -29.96
CA GLY A 11 -44.14 6.02 -30.32
C GLY A 11 -43.35 5.66 -29.07
N THR A 12 -43.66 4.52 -28.45
CA THR A 12 -42.87 3.88 -27.38
C THR A 12 -41.53 3.40 -27.92
N ASN A 13 -40.44 4.06 -27.52
CA ASN A 13 -39.08 3.51 -27.62
C ASN A 13 -38.63 3.07 -26.22
N THR A 14 -38.69 1.77 -25.99
CA THR A 14 -37.90 1.04 -25.00
C THR A 14 -36.46 0.99 -25.46
N GLU A 15 -35.59 1.84 -24.90
CA GLU A 15 -34.15 1.66 -24.98
C GLU A 15 -33.73 0.63 -23.93
N GLN A 16 -33.33 -0.55 -24.42
CA GLN A 16 -32.57 -1.55 -23.67
C GLN A 16 -31.21 -0.95 -23.31
N GLU A 17 -30.99 -0.65 -22.03
CA GLU A 17 -29.65 -0.41 -21.49
C GLU A 17 -28.90 -1.75 -21.44
N ASP A 18 -28.09 -1.98 -22.47
CA ASP A 18 -27.14 -3.07 -22.56
C ASP A 18 -25.95 -2.77 -21.61
N SER A 19 -25.98 -3.40 -20.44
CA SER A 19 -24.93 -3.32 -19.42
C SER A 19 -23.69 -4.09 -19.88
N SER A 20 -22.92 -3.50 -20.80
CA SER A 20 -21.60 -3.98 -21.14
C SER A 20 -20.63 -3.65 -20.00
N GLU A 21 -20.11 -4.72 -19.38
CA GLU A 21 -19.03 -4.65 -18.41
C GLU A 21 -17.83 -3.88 -19.01
N THR A 22 -17.32 -2.90 -18.26
CA THR A 22 -16.17 -2.11 -18.73
C THR A 22 -14.95 -3.01 -19.00
N PRO A 23 -14.27 -2.90 -20.15
CA PRO A 23 -13.12 -3.74 -20.55
C PRO A 23 -11.93 -3.76 -19.56
N LEU A 24 -11.90 -2.83 -18.60
CA LEU A 24 -10.87 -2.78 -17.55
C LEU A 24 -11.00 -3.94 -16.54
N GLY A 25 -12.22 -4.40 -16.27
CA GLY A 25 -12.48 -5.50 -15.33
C GLY A 25 -11.96 -6.83 -15.88
N ALA A 26 -12.23 -7.10 -17.15
CA ALA A 26 -11.75 -8.29 -17.86
C ALA A 26 -10.22 -8.30 -18.05
N MET A 27 -9.59 -7.15 -18.33
CA MET A 27 -8.12 -7.06 -18.46
C MET A 27 -7.36 -7.22 -17.13
N LEU A 28 -7.95 -6.79 -16.01
CA LEU A 28 -7.37 -7.04 -14.68
C LEU A 28 -7.63 -8.48 -14.20
N SER A 29 -8.73 -9.12 -14.65
CA SER A 29 -9.02 -10.54 -14.37
C SER A 29 -8.14 -11.48 -15.19
N SER A 30 -7.83 -11.17 -16.46
CA SER A 30 -6.95 -12.01 -17.28
C SER A 30 -5.48 -12.05 -16.82
N MET A 31 -5.09 -11.21 -15.85
CA MET A 31 -3.81 -11.30 -15.14
C MET A 31 -3.91 -12.05 -13.81
N ALA A 32 -5.13 -12.39 -13.36
CA ALA A 32 -5.43 -13.00 -12.07
C ALA A 32 -6.02 -14.42 -12.17
N ASP A 33 -6.36 -14.90 -13.37
CA ASP A 33 -7.04 -16.18 -13.58
C ASP A 33 -6.08 -17.23 -14.18
N VAL A 34 -5.43 -18.00 -13.31
CA VAL A 34 -5.12 -19.42 -13.57
C VAL A 34 -6.18 -20.20 -12.80
N GLU A 35 -7.03 -20.91 -13.55
CA GLU A 35 -8.25 -21.56 -13.10
C GLU A 35 -8.01 -22.64 -12.05
N ASP A 36 -8.87 -22.66 -11.02
CA ASP A 36 -9.13 -23.83 -10.18
C ASP A 36 -10.58 -24.28 -10.44
N HIS A 37 -10.71 -25.33 -11.25
CA HIS A 37 -11.95 -26.09 -11.39
C HIS A 37 -11.75 -27.46 -10.74
N ASN A 38 -12.13 -27.56 -9.47
CA ASN A 38 -12.83 -28.76 -9.02
C ASN A 38 -13.65 -28.50 -7.75
N GLY A 39 -14.94 -28.82 -7.82
CA GLY A 39 -15.83 -28.78 -6.68
C GLY A 39 -15.61 -29.98 -5.77
N HIS A 40 -15.37 -29.74 -4.48
CA HIS A 40 -15.68 -30.67 -3.41
C HIS A 40 -16.06 -29.92 -2.12
N ARG A 41 -17.17 -30.36 -1.51
CA ARG A 41 -17.63 -29.92 -0.19
C ARG A 41 -16.64 -30.40 0.87
N GLY A 42 -16.12 -29.48 1.68
CA GLY A 42 -15.35 -29.76 2.89
C GLY A 42 -15.27 -28.50 3.74
N GLY A 43 -15.51 -28.63 5.05
CA GLY A 43 -15.43 -27.53 6.01
C GLY A 43 -14.01 -27.00 6.12
N TRP A 44 -13.87 -25.68 6.14
CA TRP A 44 -12.59 -25.00 6.26
C TRP A 44 -12.31 -24.80 7.76
N ASP A 45 -11.51 -25.70 8.30
CA ASP A 45 -10.79 -25.50 9.54
C ASP A 45 -9.57 -24.62 9.21
N ASP A 46 -9.53 -23.41 9.77
CA ASP A 46 -8.49 -22.41 9.51
C ASP A 46 -7.20 -22.80 10.24
N THR A 47 -6.40 -23.68 9.64
CA THR A 47 -4.94 -23.68 9.85
C THR A 47 -4.30 -22.90 8.72
N GLU A 48 -4.17 -21.57 8.90
CA GLU A 48 -3.14 -20.80 8.20
C GLU A 48 -1.79 -21.33 8.69
N GLU A 49 -1.25 -22.37 8.02
CA GLU A 49 0.15 -22.71 8.16
C GLU A 49 0.99 -21.52 7.68
N ASP A 50 1.80 -21.01 8.60
CA ASP A 50 2.77 -19.94 8.38
C ASP A 50 3.72 -20.31 7.23
N PHE A 51 3.42 -19.82 6.02
CA PHE A 51 4.40 -19.83 4.94
C PHE A 51 5.44 -18.73 5.22
N GLU A 52 6.45 -19.09 6.01
CA GLU A 52 7.71 -18.35 6.12
C GLU A 52 8.39 -18.33 4.75
N LEU A 53 8.08 -17.32 3.93
CA LEU A 53 8.97 -16.94 2.83
C LEU A 53 10.17 -16.23 3.44
N GLU A 54 11.16 -17.03 3.83
CA GLU A 54 12.54 -16.57 3.98
C GLU A 54 12.94 -15.81 2.72
N PHE A 55 13.19 -14.51 2.88
CA PHE A 55 13.82 -13.68 1.86
C PHE A 55 15.31 -14.03 1.83
N THR A 56 15.66 -15.19 1.26
CA THR A 56 17.05 -15.59 1.05
C THR A 56 17.49 -15.19 -0.36
N GLY A 57 18.58 -14.45 -0.41
CA GLY A 57 19.24 -14.05 -1.64
C GLY A 57 19.73 -15.26 -2.43
N ILE A 58 19.77 -15.10 -3.74
CA ILE A 58 20.32 -16.05 -4.72
C ILE A 58 21.76 -16.42 -4.31
N GLY A 59 22.00 -17.70 -4.04
CA GLY A 59 23.32 -18.27 -3.75
C GLY A 59 23.31 -19.80 -3.71
N THR A 60 23.83 -20.39 -4.78
CA THR A 60 24.32 -21.77 -5.01
C THR A 60 24.18 -22.86 -3.93
N ARG A 61 23.66 -24.01 -4.38
CA ARG A 61 23.73 -25.37 -3.76
C ARG A 61 25.10 -25.68 -3.12
N ASN A 62 25.09 -26.07 -1.85
CA ASN A 62 25.70 -27.32 -1.37
C ASN A 62 25.24 -27.62 0.07
N GLY A 63 24.87 -28.87 0.30
CA GLY A 63 24.38 -29.34 1.60
C GLY A 63 25.50 -29.53 2.63
N ASN A 64 25.20 -29.19 3.88
CA ASN A 64 25.44 -30.06 5.03
C ASN A 64 24.69 -29.53 6.25
N LYS A 65 23.93 -30.42 6.89
CA LYS A 65 23.23 -30.19 8.15
C LYS A 65 24.23 -30.10 9.30
N THR A 66 24.23 -29.00 10.04
CA THR A 66 24.58 -28.99 11.46
C THR A 66 23.68 -28.02 12.23
N ASN A 67 23.15 -28.55 13.33
CA ASN A 67 22.29 -27.94 14.32
C ASN A 67 23.02 -26.78 15.03
N SER A 68 22.42 -25.58 15.08
CA SER A 68 22.85 -24.53 15.99
C SER A 68 21.66 -23.68 16.43
N ASN A 69 21.24 -23.93 17.68
CA ASN A 69 20.34 -23.08 18.45
C ASN A 69 21.03 -21.74 18.71
N ASN A 70 20.88 -20.78 17.80
CA ASN A 70 21.08 -19.37 18.07
C ASN A 70 19.92 -18.62 17.44
N SER A 71 19.01 -18.11 18.27
CA SER A 71 17.99 -17.16 17.85
C SER A 71 18.68 -15.89 17.36
N THR A 72 19.04 -15.87 16.08
CA THR A 72 19.46 -14.68 15.36
C THR A 72 18.30 -13.70 15.41
N GLN A 73 18.43 -12.70 16.28
CA GLN A 73 17.57 -11.53 16.26
C GLN A 73 17.84 -10.81 14.94
N THR A 74 17.13 -11.19 13.88
CA THR A 74 17.33 -10.67 12.53
C THR A 74 17.14 -9.16 12.57
N GLU A 75 18.22 -8.41 12.41
CA GLU A 75 18.20 -6.94 12.41
C GLU A 75 17.17 -6.45 11.38
N LEU A 76 16.14 -5.76 11.87
CA LEU A 76 15.11 -5.16 11.04
C LEU A 76 15.72 -4.06 10.18
N GLY A 77 15.38 -4.06 8.88
CA GLY A 77 15.77 -2.97 7.98
C GLY A 77 15.18 -1.62 8.40
N ALA A 78 15.74 -0.53 7.85
CA ALA A 78 15.34 0.84 8.20
C ALA A 78 13.84 1.10 8.02
N ILE A 79 13.26 0.59 6.92
CA ILE A 79 11.83 0.74 6.61
C ILE A 79 10.98 -0.05 7.62
N GLN A 80 11.36 -1.29 7.96
CA GLN A 80 10.60 -2.12 8.89
C GLN A 80 10.57 -1.50 10.29
N LYS A 81 11.69 -0.93 10.73
CA LYS A 81 11.77 -0.18 11.99
C LYS A 81 10.82 1.02 11.98
N TYR A 82 10.86 1.83 10.91
CA TYR A 82 9.97 2.97 10.74
C TYR A 82 8.48 2.58 10.72
N LEU A 83 8.11 1.53 9.98
CA LEU A 83 6.71 1.05 9.93
C LEU A 83 6.21 0.61 11.32
N LYS A 84 7.06 -0.04 12.11
CA LYS A 84 6.73 -0.46 13.48
C LYS A 84 6.59 0.73 14.42
N GLU A 85 7.46 1.73 14.30
CA GLU A 85 7.36 2.99 15.06
C GLU A 85 6.04 3.72 14.76
N VAL A 86 5.69 3.86 13.46
CA VAL A 86 4.43 4.47 13.04
C VAL A 86 3.23 3.67 13.56
N GLN A 87 3.26 2.34 13.46
CA GLN A 87 2.19 1.46 13.94
C GLN A 87 1.97 1.62 15.45
N ASN A 88 3.04 1.66 16.25
CA ASN A 88 2.95 1.87 17.69
C ASN A 88 2.38 3.26 18.00
N HIS A 89 2.83 4.28 17.26
CA HIS A 89 2.36 5.65 17.44
C HIS A 89 0.84 5.79 17.17
N VAL A 90 0.35 5.27 16.03
CA VAL A 90 -1.10 5.33 15.72
C VAL A 90 -1.93 4.42 16.63
N ALA A 91 -1.35 3.35 17.19
CA ALA A 91 -2.04 2.51 18.16
C ALA A 91 -2.23 3.15 19.52
N ALA A 92 -1.33 4.03 19.93
CA ALA A 92 -1.48 4.83 21.15
C ALA A 92 -2.53 5.95 20.99
N GLN A 93 -2.91 6.29 19.76
CA GLN A 93 -3.81 7.40 19.49
C GLN A 93 -5.27 6.97 19.41
N ARG A 94 -6.15 7.71 20.10
CA ARG A 94 -7.61 7.56 19.94
C ARG A 94 -8.09 8.09 18.58
N TYR A 95 -7.48 9.18 18.12
CA TYR A 95 -7.75 9.80 16.83
C TYR A 95 -6.42 10.20 16.18
N PRO A 96 -6.09 9.65 15.00
CA PRO A 96 -4.80 9.86 14.35
C PRO A 96 -4.51 11.32 14.04
N ASP A 97 -3.28 11.77 14.29
CA ASP A 97 -2.89 13.17 14.03
C ASP A 97 -3.01 13.56 12.56
N ASN A 98 -2.71 12.64 11.64
CA ASN A 98 -2.87 12.88 10.20
C ASN A 98 -4.34 13.17 9.83
N TYR A 99 -5.31 12.52 10.47
CA TYR A 99 -6.72 12.82 10.24
C TYR A 99 -7.11 14.20 10.80
N LYS A 100 -6.53 14.64 11.92
CA LYS A 100 -6.74 16.01 12.44
C LYS A 100 -6.20 17.07 11.47
N GLN A 101 -5.13 16.73 10.75
CA GLN A 101 -4.54 17.56 9.71
C GLN A 101 -5.31 17.46 8.37
N GLY A 102 -6.39 16.70 8.29
CA GLY A 102 -7.20 16.55 7.08
C GLY A 102 -6.56 15.68 6.00
N THR A 103 -5.63 14.77 6.36
CA THR A 103 -4.93 13.91 5.40
C THR A 103 -4.91 12.43 5.81
N PHE A 104 -4.97 11.54 4.82
CA PHE A 104 -4.78 10.10 5.02
C PHE A 104 -3.31 9.68 5.11
N TRP A 105 -2.40 10.60 4.80
CA TRP A 105 -1.01 10.31 4.58
C TRP A 105 -0.17 10.71 5.80
N ILE A 106 0.74 9.82 6.17
CA ILE A 106 1.82 10.07 7.11
C ILE A 106 3.08 10.25 6.26
N TYR A 107 3.59 11.48 6.24
CA TYR A 107 4.78 11.83 5.49
C TYR A 107 6.02 11.76 6.39
N PRO A 108 7.15 11.21 5.90
CA PRO A 108 8.42 11.42 6.55
C PRO A 108 8.79 12.91 6.51
N LYS A 109 9.78 13.29 7.33
CA LYS A 109 10.39 14.61 7.19
C LYS A 109 11.04 14.72 5.81
N ASP A 110 11.00 15.92 5.24
CA ASP A 110 11.72 16.18 3.99
C ASP A 110 13.22 15.84 4.17
N PRO A 111 13.86 15.20 3.18
CA PRO A 111 15.27 14.80 3.29
C PRO A 111 16.20 15.97 3.62
N TYR A 112 15.92 17.19 3.16
CA TYR A 112 16.71 18.37 3.53
C TYR A 112 16.74 18.56 5.06
N PHE A 113 15.57 18.59 5.71
CA PHE A 113 15.48 18.77 7.16
C PHE A 113 15.96 17.56 7.96
N ALA A 114 15.79 16.35 7.41
CA ALA A 114 16.22 15.12 8.04
C ALA A 114 17.75 15.00 8.05
N LEU A 115 18.39 15.23 6.90
CA LEU A 115 19.83 15.13 6.72
C LEU A 115 20.59 16.27 7.41
N TYR A 116 19.96 17.45 7.52
CA TYR A 116 20.56 18.58 8.23
C TYR A 116 20.89 18.25 9.70
N LYS A 117 20.05 17.46 10.38
CA LYS A 117 20.25 17.11 11.80
C LYS A 117 20.97 15.78 12.00
N ASN A 118 20.84 14.85 11.05
CA ASN A 118 21.42 13.53 11.14
C ASN A 118 21.88 13.08 9.75
N LEU A 119 23.20 13.00 9.55
CA LEU A 119 23.79 12.53 8.30
C LEU A 119 23.75 10.99 8.23
N ASP A 120 22.55 10.44 8.32
CA ASP A 120 22.27 9.02 8.18
C ASP A 120 21.47 8.82 6.89
N PRO A 121 21.96 8.05 5.91
CA PRO A 121 21.26 7.86 4.64
C PRO A 121 19.92 7.12 4.82
N SER A 122 19.71 6.42 5.94
CA SER A 122 18.46 5.72 6.23
C SER A 122 17.23 6.62 6.25
N VAL A 123 17.40 7.90 6.60
CA VAL A 123 16.31 8.88 6.64
C VAL A 123 15.75 9.18 5.25
N SER A 124 16.55 8.99 4.19
CA SER A 124 16.16 9.19 2.80
C SER A 124 15.47 7.96 2.19
N TYR A 125 15.48 6.82 2.89
CA TYR A 125 14.79 5.59 2.46
C TYR A 125 13.33 5.55 2.90
N ILE A 126 12.96 6.43 3.84
CA ILE A 126 11.68 6.34 4.54
C ILE A 126 10.53 6.66 3.57
N PRO A 127 9.59 5.72 3.36
CA PRO A 127 8.46 5.92 2.47
C PRO A 127 7.32 6.68 3.17
N ARG A 128 6.45 7.29 2.39
CA ARG A 128 5.14 7.75 2.89
C ARG A 128 4.22 6.56 3.20
N ILE A 129 3.32 6.75 4.16
CA ILE A 129 2.35 5.73 4.57
C ILE A 129 0.94 6.26 4.36
N PHE A 130 0.10 5.48 3.68
CA PHE A 130 -1.34 5.70 3.64
C PHE A 130 -1.99 4.97 4.83
N PHE A 131 -2.52 5.74 5.77
CA PHE A 131 -3.15 5.20 6.97
C PHE A 131 -4.67 5.05 6.77
N TRP A 132 -5.15 3.81 6.92
CA TRP A 132 -6.54 3.46 6.60
C TRP A 132 -7.29 2.85 7.78
N ASN A 133 -8.06 3.69 8.48
CA ASN A 133 -9.00 3.30 9.53
C ASN A 133 -10.38 3.93 9.28
N PRO A 134 -11.17 3.36 8.36
CA PRO A 134 -12.46 3.94 7.98
C PRO A 134 -13.50 3.94 9.10
N LYS A 135 -13.37 3.08 10.13
CA LYS A 135 -14.32 3.05 11.26
C LYS A 135 -14.36 4.37 12.02
N ILE A 136 -13.21 5.04 12.17
CA ILE A 136 -13.12 6.35 12.81
C ILE A 136 -13.85 7.40 11.96
N LEU A 137 -13.69 7.34 10.64
CA LEU A 137 -14.19 8.34 9.69
C LEU A 137 -15.70 8.23 9.45
N ILE A 138 -16.26 7.03 9.49
CA ILE A 138 -17.71 6.85 9.28
C ILE A 138 -18.54 7.12 10.54
N LYS A 139 -17.89 7.25 11.70
CA LYS A 139 -18.55 7.50 12.99
C LYS A 139 -19.33 8.82 12.95
N ASP A 140 -18.77 9.83 12.30
CA ASP A 140 -19.36 11.17 12.17
C ASP A 140 -20.63 11.17 11.30
N TYR A 141 -20.81 10.13 10.48
CA TYR A 141 -21.99 9.93 9.61
C TYR A 141 -23.03 8.97 10.22
N ASN A 142 -22.93 8.64 11.51
CA ASN A 142 -23.77 7.64 12.19
C ASN A 142 -23.81 6.27 11.50
N LYS A 143 -22.79 5.93 10.70
CA LYS A 143 -22.67 4.63 10.04
C LYS A 143 -21.80 3.69 10.87
N LYS A 144 -22.10 2.39 10.79
CA LYS A 144 -21.38 1.33 11.47
C LYS A 144 -20.87 0.32 10.44
N LEU A 145 -19.72 -0.30 10.73
CA LEU A 145 -19.20 -1.42 9.95
C LEU A 145 -19.82 -2.71 10.46
N ASN A 146 -20.43 -3.46 9.55
CA ASN A 146 -21.01 -4.76 9.81
C ASN A 146 -20.05 -5.87 9.37
N CYS A 147 -20.17 -7.02 10.01
CA CYS A 147 -19.40 -8.19 9.64
C CYS A 147 -19.81 -8.65 8.22
N PRO A 148 -18.84 -8.82 7.30
CA PRO A 148 -19.12 -9.31 5.96
C PRO A 148 -19.80 -10.69 5.91
N THR A 149 -19.50 -11.56 6.87
CA THR A 149 -20.09 -12.91 6.97
C THR A 149 -21.47 -12.86 7.62
N TYR A 150 -21.62 -12.11 8.71
CA TYR A 150 -22.86 -11.99 9.47
C TYR A 150 -23.25 -10.52 9.61
N LYS A 151 -24.03 -10.02 8.64
CA LYS A 151 -24.41 -8.60 8.53
C LYS A 151 -25.05 -7.99 9.80
N LYS A 152 -25.59 -8.82 10.71
CA LYS A 152 -26.16 -8.40 11.99
C LYS A 152 -25.12 -7.98 13.04
N TYR A 153 -23.90 -8.49 12.96
CA TYR A 153 -22.86 -8.22 13.95
C TYR A 153 -22.00 -7.03 13.54
N LEU A 154 -21.62 -6.22 14.53
CA LEU A 154 -20.74 -5.10 14.35
C LEU A 154 -19.27 -5.54 14.38
N MET A 155 -18.43 -4.69 13.80
CA MET A 155 -16.99 -4.90 13.73
C MET A 155 -16.28 -4.07 14.79
N LYS A 156 -15.51 -4.70 15.67
CA LYS A 156 -14.65 -4.03 16.67
C LYS A 156 -13.22 -3.88 16.14
N LEU A 157 -12.53 -2.80 16.56
CA LEU A 157 -11.11 -2.65 16.27
C LEU A 157 -10.32 -3.70 17.09
N LYS A 158 -9.57 -4.57 16.40
CA LYS A 158 -8.66 -5.55 17.01
C LYS A 158 -7.25 -4.97 17.13
N GLY A 159 -6.87 -4.11 16.18
CA GLY A 159 -5.55 -3.50 16.10
C GLY A 159 -5.25 -3.07 14.67
N TYR A 160 -4.00 -3.23 14.25
CA TYR A 160 -3.54 -2.94 12.90
C TYR A 160 -2.88 -4.18 12.29
N GLY A 161 -2.82 -4.24 10.96
CA GLY A 161 -2.16 -5.36 10.27
C GLY A 161 -0.69 -5.50 10.70
N ASN A 162 -0.24 -6.74 10.90
CA ASN A 162 1.16 -7.05 11.23
C ASN A 162 2.10 -6.72 10.06
N ARG A 163 1.58 -6.71 8.83
CA ARG A 163 2.31 -6.41 7.61
C ARG A 163 1.63 -5.25 6.89
N CYS A 164 2.36 -4.15 6.71
CA CYS A 164 1.93 -3.08 5.81
C CYS A 164 2.06 -3.57 4.37
N ARG A 165 1.07 -3.28 3.52
CA ARG A 165 1.15 -3.65 2.10
C ARG A 165 1.91 -2.58 1.33
N ARG A 166 2.95 -2.98 0.60
CA ARG A 166 3.68 -2.10 -0.31
C ARG A 166 2.82 -1.83 -1.54
N VAL A 167 2.75 -0.58 -1.96
CA VAL A 167 2.03 -0.13 -3.15
C VAL A 167 3.00 0.65 -4.03
N VAL A 168 3.01 0.29 -5.31
CA VAL A 168 3.88 0.91 -6.31
C VAL A 168 3.17 2.10 -6.92
N ASP A 169 3.83 3.25 -6.85
CA ASP A 169 3.48 4.49 -7.55
C ASP A 169 4.40 4.66 -8.79
N ILE A 170 4.25 5.76 -9.51
CA ILE A 170 4.98 6.11 -10.72
C ILE A 170 6.48 6.24 -10.44
N THR A 171 6.85 6.97 -9.38
CA THR A 171 8.26 7.31 -9.07
C THR A 171 8.81 6.65 -7.82
N ASP A 172 7.93 6.18 -6.93
CA ASP A 172 8.30 5.61 -5.64
C ASP A 172 7.32 4.50 -5.22
N SER A 173 7.57 3.91 -4.05
CA SER A 173 6.63 3.00 -3.41
C SER A 173 6.21 3.58 -2.06
N PHE A 174 4.95 3.38 -1.70
CA PHE A 174 4.42 3.72 -0.40
C PHE A 174 3.84 2.48 0.29
N TYR A 175 3.45 2.63 1.56
CA TYR A 175 2.88 1.53 2.33
C TYR A 175 1.48 1.85 2.80
N ILE A 176 0.60 0.85 2.81
CA ILE A 176 -0.72 0.94 3.40
C ILE A 176 -0.69 0.30 4.78
N LEU A 177 -0.97 1.11 5.80
CA LEU A 177 -1.20 0.65 7.18
C LEU A 177 -2.71 0.63 7.44
N SER A 178 -3.28 -0.57 7.40
CA SER A 178 -4.73 -0.79 7.57
C SER A 178 -5.08 -1.24 8.98
N ALA A 179 -6.18 -0.70 9.50
CA ALA A 179 -6.83 -1.24 10.69
C ALA A 179 -7.29 -2.70 10.46
N ARG A 180 -7.23 -3.50 11.52
CA ARG A 180 -7.75 -4.87 11.57
C ARG A 180 -8.96 -4.89 12.49
N TYR A 181 -10.06 -5.43 11.98
CA TYR A 181 -11.31 -5.56 12.69
C TYR A 181 -11.60 -7.01 13.05
N LYS A 182 -12.29 -7.23 14.16
CA LYS A 182 -12.84 -8.53 14.57
C LYS A 182 -14.35 -8.42 14.66
N CYS A 183 -15.06 -9.44 14.18
CA CYS A 183 -16.51 -9.55 14.38
C CYS A 183 -16.82 -9.68 15.88
N GLU A 184 -17.83 -8.95 16.37
CA GLU A 184 -18.30 -9.06 17.77
C GLU A 184 -19.19 -10.28 18.02
N GLY A 185 -19.67 -10.94 16.97
CA GLY A 185 -20.45 -12.17 17.12
C GLY A 185 -19.61 -13.32 17.65
N GLU A 186 -19.99 -13.88 18.79
CA GLU A 186 -19.30 -15.00 19.46
C GLU A 186 -19.12 -16.20 18.53
N GLN A 187 -20.13 -16.50 17.71
CA GLN A 187 -20.16 -17.61 16.77
C GLN A 187 -19.33 -17.38 15.49
N CYS A 188 -18.90 -16.14 15.23
CA CYS A 188 -18.21 -15.80 13.99
C CYS A 188 -16.70 -15.87 14.12
N GLY A 189 -16.13 -15.24 15.16
CA GLY A 189 -14.67 -15.18 15.40
C GLY A 189 -13.81 -14.46 14.35
N ALA A 190 -14.33 -14.26 13.13
CA ALA A 190 -13.59 -13.82 11.97
C ALA A 190 -12.98 -12.42 12.13
N SER A 191 -11.81 -12.25 11.52
CA SER A 191 -11.10 -10.97 11.45
C SER A 191 -10.98 -10.51 10.00
N PHE A 192 -11.17 -9.22 9.77
CA PHE A 192 -11.11 -8.60 8.45
C PHE A 192 -10.19 -7.40 8.49
N MET A 193 -9.49 -7.15 7.38
CA MET A 193 -8.68 -5.97 7.22
C MET A 193 -9.52 -4.82 6.66
N ALA A 194 -9.18 -3.59 7.03
CA ALA A 194 -9.90 -2.40 6.55
C ALA A 194 -9.80 -2.19 5.03
N ASN A 195 -8.82 -2.81 4.38
CA ASN A 195 -8.64 -2.80 2.94
C ASN A 195 -9.35 -3.95 2.21
N ASP A 196 -10.06 -4.84 2.93
CA ASP A 196 -10.85 -5.89 2.30
C ASP A 196 -11.98 -5.27 1.46
N LYS A 197 -12.18 -5.80 0.24
CA LYS A 197 -13.21 -5.30 -0.71
C LYS A 197 -14.59 -5.23 -0.06
N LYS A 198 -14.96 -6.23 0.74
CA LYS A 198 -16.25 -6.30 1.46
C LYS A 198 -16.40 -5.22 2.54
N ILE A 199 -15.29 -4.75 3.14
CA ILE A 199 -15.31 -3.66 4.12
C ILE A 199 -15.38 -2.31 3.39
N ILE A 200 -14.56 -2.12 2.34
CA ILE A 200 -14.56 -0.89 1.54
C ILE A 200 -15.95 -0.64 0.93
N GLN A 201 -16.62 -1.68 0.42
CA GLN A 201 -17.96 -1.56 -0.19
C GLN A 201 -19.04 -1.04 0.77
N GLN A 202 -18.87 -1.20 2.09
CA GLN A 202 -19.81 -0.68 3.09
C GLN A 202 -19.65 0.83 3.35
N LEU A 203 -18.54 1.42 2.92
CA LEU A 203 -18.25 2.84 3.14
C LEU A 203 -19.09 3.73 2.22
N PRO A 204 -19.33 5.01 2.55
CA PRO A 204 -19.85 5.97 1.60
C PRO A 204 -18.98 6.07 0.34
N LYS A 205 -19.59 6.26 -0.84
CA LYS A 205 -18.86 6.28 -2.13
C LYS A 205 -17.73 7.31 -2.17
N PHE A 206 -17.96 8.52 -1.66
CA PHE A 206 -16.92 9.55 -1.59
C PHE A 206 -15.68 9.09 -0.79
N LEU A 207 -15.87 8.29 0.26
CA LEU A 207 -14.77 7.74 1.05
C LEU A 207 -14.12 6.53 0.34
N GLN A 208 -14.90 5.70 -0.36
CA GLN A 208 -14.35 4.62 -1.20
C GLN A 208 -13.39 5.17 -2.26
N CYS A 209 -13.71 6.32 -2.85
CA CYS A 209 -12.87 6.98 -3.85
C CYS A 209 -11.52 7.43 -3.29
N GLN A 210 -11.44 7.74 -1.98
CA GLN A 210 -10.17 8.15 -1.34
C GLN A 210 -9.19 7.00 -1.13
N TYR A 211 -9.63 5.74 -1.23
CA TYR A 211 -8.73 4.60 -1.14
C TYR A 211 -7.84 4.53 -2.39
N PRO A 212 -6.49 4.57 -2.28
CA PRO A 212 -5.64 4.95 -3.40
C PRO A 212 -5.21 3.76 -4.29
N ALA A 213 -5.38 2.51 -3.84
CA ALA A 213 -4.69 1.37 -4.44
C ALA A 213 -5.62 0.25 -4.91
N TYR A 214 -5.18 -0.48 -5.94
CA TYR A 214 -5.60 -1.84 -6.22
C TYR A 214 -4.66 -2.80 -5.48
N LEU A 215 -5.20 -3.72 -4.68
CA LEU A 215 -4.41 -4.70 -3.96
C LEU A 215 -4.45 -6.05 -4.67
N THR A 216 -3.28 -6.69 -4.75
CA THR A 216 -3.11 -8.06 -5.24
C THR A 216 -2.61 -8.95 -4.11
N GLN A 217 -2.42 -10.24 -4.37
CA GLN A 217 -1.84 -11.17 -3.40
C GLN A 217 -0.41 -10.74 -3.01
N CYS A 218 0.39 -10.29 -3.98
CA CYS A 218 1.81 -9.95 -3.79
C CYS A 218 2.08 -8.50 -3.38
N GLY A 219 1.09 -7.59 -3.44
CA GLY A 219 1.31 -6.18 -3.13
C GLY A 219 0.14 -5.29 -3.52
N GLY A 220 0.44 -4.11 -4.05
CA GLY A 220 -0.56 -3.22 -4.61
C GLY A 220 0.00 -2.28 -5.67
N LEU A 221 -0.91 -1.74 -6.46
CA LEU A 221 -0.65 -0.75 -7.50
C LEU A 221 -1.48 0.49 -7.20
N LEU A 222 -0.88 1.68 -7.32
CA LEU A 222 -1.65 2.91 -7.22
C LEU A 222 -2.69 2.95 -8.35
N LYS A 223 -3.92 3.37 -8.05
CA LYS A 223 -5.01 3.46 -9.04
C LYS A 223 -4.59 4.25 -10.28
N VAL A 224 -3.93 5.40 -10.09
CA VAL A 224 -3.41 6.23 -11.18
C VAL A 224 -2.45 5.45 -12.09
N VAL A 225 -1.57 4.62 -11.54
CA VAL A 225 -0.66 3.79 -12.34
C VAL A 225 -1.44 2.75 -13.16
N GLY A 226 -2.48 2.16 -12.57
CA GLY A 226 -3.41 1.27 -13.28
C GLY A 226 -4.19 2.00 -14.38
N ASP A 227 -4.69 3.20 -14.10
CA ASP A 227 -5.45 4.03 -15.04
C ASP A 227 -4.58 4.48 -16.22
N MET A 228 -3.27 4.71 -15.99
CA MET A 228 -2.30 5.03 -17.04
C MET A 228 -2.05 3.88 -18.03
N LEU A 229 -2.29 2.63 -17.64
CA LEU A 229 -2.11 1.50 -18.57
C LEU A 229 -3.02 1.62 -19.79
N ARG A 230 -4.27 2.09 -19.61
CA ARG A 230 -5.23 2.22 -20.71
C ARG A 230 -4.76 3.17 -21.82
N PRO A 231 -4.45 4.45 -21.57
CA PRO A 231 -3.97 5.35 -22.61
C PRO A 231 -2.63 4.90 -23.19
N LEU A 232 -1.75 4.26 -22.40
CA LEU A 232 -0.49 3.73 -22.91
C LEU A 232 -0.70 2.59 -23.90
N ILE A 233 -1.57 1.65 -23.60
CA ILE A 233 -1.91 0.55 -24.51
C ILE A 233 -2.57 1.09 -25.79
N GLN A 234 -3.46 2.07 -25.68
CA GLN A 234 -4.06 2.75 -26.85
C GLN A 234 -3.00 3.40 -27.76
N ASN A 235 -1.87 3.85 -27.19
CA ASN A 235 -0.73 4.41 -27.91
C ASN A 235 0.39 3.38 -28.17
N SER A 236 0.06 2.08 -28.21
CA SER A 236 1.00 0.99 -28.51
C SER A 236 2.20 0.87 -27.55
N VAL A 237 2.06 1.40 -26.33
CA VAL A 237 3.00 1.16 -25.23
C VAL A 237 2.49 -0.03 -24.42
N GLY A 238 3.00 -1.21 -24.75
CA GLY A 238 2.64 -2.44 -24.04
C GLY A 238 3.14 -2.47 -22.58
N PRO A 239 2.56 -3.33 -21.73
CA PRO A 239 2.87 -3.42 -20.30
C PRO A 239 4.37 -3.61 -19.99
N LYS A 240 5.09 -4.38 -20.82
CA LYS A 240 6.55 -4.58 -20.67
C LYS A 240 7.35 -3.29 -20.81
N ARG A 241 6.96 -2.41 -21.75
CA ARG A 241 7.63 -1.10 -21.93
C ARG A 241 7.31 -0.17 -20.77
N PHE A 242 6.05 -0.19 -20.31
CA PHE A 242 5.63 0.59 -19.15
C PHE A 242 6.32 0.15 -17.86
N HIS A 243 6.47 -1.15 -17.63
CA HIS A 243 7.26 -1.67 -16.52
C HIS A 243 8.70 -1.16 -16.55
N LYS A 244 9.38 -1.22 -17.70
CA LYS A 244 10.74 -0.65 -17.85
C LYS A 244 10.79 0.83 -17.52
N LEU A 245 9.77 1.59 -17.93
CA LEU A 245 9.66 3.01 -17.56
C LEU A 245 9.52 3.20 -16.05
N LEU A 246 8.70 2.39 -15.37
CA LEU A 246 8.58 2.44 -13.91
C LEU A 246 9.91 2.10 -13.22
N VAL A 247 10.63 1.08 -13.69
CA VAL A 247 11.97 0.73 -13.18
C VAL A 247 12.93 1.91 -13.31
N GLU A 248 12.96 2.56 -14.48
CA GLU A 248 13.80 3.74 -14.71
C GLU A 248 13.44 4.88 -13.77
N LEU A 249 12.15 5.19 -13.61
CA LEU A 249 11.68 6.28 -12.75
C LEU A 249 12.00 6.04 -11.26
N HIS A 250 11.84 4.80 -10.79
CA HIS A 250 12.19 4.41 -9.42
C HIS A 250 13.70 4.45 -9.19
N THR A 251 14.48 4.01 -10.17
CA THR A 251 15.96 4.08 -10.12
C THR A 251 16.43 5.53 -10.14
N LEU A 252 15.83 6.38 -10.98
CA LEU A 252 16.12 7.81 -11.00
C LEU A 252 15.79 8.49 -9.67
N LYS A 253 14.69 8.11 -9.01
CA LYS A 253 14.36 8.58 -7.66
C LYS A 253 15.41 8.18 -6.64
N HIS A 254 15.90 6.93 -6.71
CA HIS A 254 16.99 6.45 -5.87
C HIS A 254 18.27 7.27 -6.08
N SER A 255 18.72 7.44 -7.34
CA SER A 255 19.92 8.24 -7.66
C SER A 255 19.81 9.69 -7.19
N ARG A 256 18.62 10.30 -7.27
CA ARG A 256 18.38 11.65 -6.74
C ARG A 256 18.50 11.72 -5.22
N SER A 257 17.96 10.72 -4.51
CA SER A 257 18.06 10.63 -3.05
C SER A 257 19.51 10.41 -2.61
N GLU A 258 20.27 9.59 -3.35
CA GLU A 258 21.71 9.39 -3.12
C GLU A 258 22.49 10.69 -3.34
N PHE A 259 22.26 11.37 -4.46
CA PHE A 259 22.89 12.65 -4.75
C PHE A 259 22.62 13.71 -3.67
N GLN A 260 21.38 13.80 -3.17
CA GLN A 260 21.01 14.71 -2.09
C GLN A 260 21.76 14.39 -0.79
N TYR A 261 21.91 13.10 -0.46
CA TYR A 261 22.69 12.66 0.69
C TYR A 261 24.17 13.03 0.56
N LEU A 262 24.80 12.70 -0.58
CA LEU A 262 26.21 12.98 -0.83
C LEU A 262 26.52 14.48 -0.83
N ASN A 263 25.65 15.31 -1.42
CA ASN A 263 25.79 16.76 -1.37
C ASN A 263 25.66 17.32 0.05
N SER A 264 24.72 16.79 0.84
CA SER A 264 24.58 17.20 2.24
C SER A 264 25.83 16.85 3.05
N ALA A 265 26.43 15.68 2.78
CA ALA A 265 27.69 15.26 3.39
C ALA A 265 28.87 16.15 2.97
N ALA A 266 28.97 16.47 1.67
CA ALA A 266 29.99 17.35 1.12
C ALA A 266 29.90 18.77 1.73
N PHE A 267 28.69 19.34 1.78
CA PHE A 267 28.44 20.65 2.38
C PHE A 267 28.90 20.72 3.85
N LEU A 268 28.61 19.68 4.65
CA LEU A 268 29.05 19.62 6.05
C LEU A 268 30.57 19.40 6.18
N LYS A 269 31.21 18.78 5.20
CA LYS A 269 32.68 18.63 5.16
C LYS A 269 33.36 19.96 4.85
N GLU A 270 32.79 20.76 3.94
CA GLU A 270 33.30 22.08 3.56
C GLU A 270 33.04 23.14 4.64
N ASN A 271 32.02 22.96 5.47
CA ASN A 271 31.61 23.91 6.51
C ASN A 271 31.78 23.34 7.94
N PRO A 272 33.01 23.27 8.47
CA PRO A 272 33.30 22.62 9.75
C PRO A 272 32.61 23.29 10.96
N THR A 273 32.38 24.60 10.91
CA THR A 273 31.64 25.33 11.95
C THR A 273 30.22 24.83 12.09
N ILE A 274 29.53 24.63 10.96
CA ILE A 274 28.17 24.08 10.92
C ILE A 274 28.16 22.64 11.42
N LYS A 275 29.16 21.84 11.01
CA LYS A 275 29.33 20.45 11.48
C LYS A 275 29.53 20.37 13.00
N MET A 276 30.31 21.26 13.60
CA MET A 276 30.48 21.31 15.07
C MET A 276 29.18 21.68 15.80
N MET A 277 28.39 22.61 15.25
CA MET A 277 27.09 22.99 15.84
C MET A 277 26.07 21.86 15.77
N LEU A 278 25.99 21.17 14.63
CA LEU A 278 24.97 20.14 14.39
C LEU A 278 25.32 18.79 14.99
N LYS A 279 26.61 18.55 15.32
CA LYS A 279 27.13 17.27 15.83
C LYS A 279 26.54 16.06 15.09
N PRO A 280 26.55 16.04 13.73
CA PRO A 280 26.02 14.92 12.99
C PRO A 280 26.80 13.65 13.34
N ASN A 281 26.15 12.50 13.21
CA ASN A 281 26.76 11.20 13.52
C ASN A 281 28.13 11.06 12.84
N LYS A 282 29.12 10.57 13.58
CA LYS A 282 30.55 10.69 13.20
C LYS A 282 30.95 9.93 11.93
N ASN A 283 30.16 8.94 11.51
CA ASN A 283 30.50 8.05 10.41
C ASN A 283 29.58 8.29 9.23
N MET A 284 30.13 8.78 8.12
CA MET A 284 29.43 8.86 6.85
C MET A 284 29.21 7.42 6.34
N LEU A 285 27.98 6.94 6.42
CA LEU A 285 27.63 5.61 5.93
C LEU A 285 27.45 5.62 4.41
N PRO A 286 27.78 4.53 3.70
CA PRO A 286 27.49 4.44 2.27
C PRO A 286 25.97 4.44 2.04
N PHE A 287 25.54 5.06 0.95
CA PHE A 287 24.15 4.97 0.51
C PHE A 287 23.87 3.54 0.03
N SER A 288 22.68 3.05 0.36
CA SER A 288 22.31 1.66 0.11
C SER A 288 21.99 1.44 -1.37
N ALA A 289 22.39 0.30 -1.92
CA ALA A 289 21.99 -0.11 -3.27
C ALA A 289 20.46 -0.20 -3.41
N PHE A 290 19.96 0.02 -4.62
CA PHE A 290 18.52 0.06 -4.91
C PHE A 290 17.76 -1.16 -4.38
N ASN A 291 18.27 -2.37 -4.63
CA ASN A 291 17.64 -3.64 -4.27
C ASN A 291 17.97 -4.14 -2.85
N ASN A 292 18.71 -3.37 -2.04
CA ASN A 292 19.09 -3.81 -0.70
C ASN A 292 17.88 -3.80 0.24
N ALA A 293 17.42 -4.99 0.63
CA ALA A 293 16.23 -5.19 1.47
C ALA A 293 16.32 -4.57 2.87
N LYS A 294 17.53 -4.40 3.43
CA LYS A 294 17.74 -3.77 4.75
C LYS A 294 17.84 -2.25 4.67
N GLY A 295 18.10 -1.71 3.48
CA GLY A 295 18.26 -0.27 3.22
C GLY A 295 17.10 0.29 2.40
N TYR A 296 17.38 0.72 1.16
CA TYR A 296 16.39 1.40 0.31
C TYR A 296 15.21 0.49 -0.07
N ALA A 297 15.47 -0.82 -0.22
CA ALA A 297 14.48 -1.86 -0.52
C ALA A 297 13.55 -1.52 -1.70
N GLY A 298 14.12 -0.91 -2.75
CA GLY A 298 13.43 -0.54 -3.99
C GLY A 298 12.76 -1.74 -4.64
N TYR A 299 11.60 -1.50 -5.24
CA TYR A 299 10.77 -2.56 -5.80
C TYR A 299 9.86 -2.03 -6.90
N VAL A 300 9.84 -2.78 -7.98
CA VAL A 300 8.88 -2.64 -9.08
C VAL A 300 8.34 -4.03 -9.39
N PRO A 301 7.02 -4.22 -9.54
CA PRO A 301 6.43 -5.53 -9.82
C PRO A 301 6.94 -6.06 -11.15
N SER A 302 7.21 -7.36 -11.25
CA SER A 302 7.57 -7.99 -12.53
C SER A 302 6.44 -7.85 -13.55
N ALA A 303 6.83 -7.71 -14.83
CA ALA A 303 5.91 -7.63 -15.97
C ALA A 303 5.40 -9.00 -16.45
#